data_AF-A0A7X2G171-F1
#
_entry.id   AF-A0A7X2G171-F1
#
_cell.length_a   1.000
_cell.length_b   1.000
_cell.length_c   1.000
_cell.angle_alpha   90.00
_cell.angle_beta   90.00
_cell.angle_gamma   90.00
#
_symmetry.space_group_name_H-M   'P 1'
#
loop_
_entity.id
_entity.type
_entity.pdbx_description
1 polymer ?
#
loop_
_entity_poly.entity_id
_entity_poly.type
_entity_poly.pdbx_seq_one_letter_code
_entity_poly.pdbx_strand_id
1 'polypeptide(L)'
;MNTSNWLSVLTMIVSIASIFISGYVSSRNVIKKLGNDQKLKRYQTYYIPFIKAFYEIKPKYWDFYDLRSAVSKDNESLIFNISSLLYKNLEYMGKDLPPLVARFNLIADERYSTLSTALYSGFINAPSVEESIKGVEEVNELFDKIVVETLQEATQLAKELKLEPIAKPLLSSYLDQKSRRPRLIAKLRSEQKDYK
;
A
#
# COMPACT_ATOMS: atom_id res chain seq x y z
N MET A 1 7.09 -15.97 -68.61
CA MET A 1 7.70 -16.03 -67.25
C MET A 1 7.42 -17.40 -66.67
N ASN A 2 8.47 -18.18 -66.38
CA ASN A 2 8.32 -19.54 -65.83
C ASN A 2 7.95 -19.48 -64.34
N THR A 3 7.13 -20.45 -63.90
CA THR A 3 6.71 -20.67 -62.50
C THR A 3 7.87 -20.72 -61.51
N SER A 4 9.06 -21.18 -61.94
CA SER A 4 10.32 -21.18 -61.17
C SER A 4 10.77 -19.78 -60.72
N ASN A 5 10.63 -18.75 -61.57
CA ASN A 5 11.03 -17.38 -61.22
C ASN A 5 10.07 -16.76 -60.20
N TRP A 6 8.78 -17.12 -60.27
CA TRP A 6 7.77 -16.68 -59.29
C TRP A 6 7.99 -17.32 -57.91
N LEU A 7 8.36 -18.61 -57.87
CA LEU A 7 8.70 -19.31 -56.62
C LEU A 7 9.93 -18.69 -55.92
N SER A 8 10.92 -18.26 -56.71
CA SER A 8 12.15 -17.63 -56.20
C SER A 8 11.88 -16.25 -55.59
N VAL A 9 10.97 -15.48 -56.18
CA VAL A 9 10.53 -14.19 -55.62
C VAL A 9 9.69 -14.39 -54.34
N LEU A 10 8.80 -15.39 -54.33
CA LEU A 10 7.98 -15.72 -53.16
C LEU A 10 8.81 -16.17 -51.95
N THR A 11 9.83 -17.01 -52.17
CA THR A 11 10.74 -17.45 -51.10
C THR A 11 11.54 -16.28 -50.54
N MET A 12 12.01 -15.36 -51.38
CA MET A 12 12.69 -14.14 -50.93
C MET A 12 11.78 -13.26 -50.06
N ILE A 13 10.52 -13.07 -50.46
CA ILE A 13 9.53 -12.31 -49.68
C ILE A 13 9.23 -12.99 -48.34
N VAL A 14 9.07 -14.32 -48.32
CA VAL A 14 8.83 -15.08 -47.08
C VAL A 14 10.02 -14.99 -46.12
N SER A 15 11.25 -15.06 -46.62
CA SER A 15 12.45 -14.88 -45.80
C SER A 15 12.54 -13.48 -45.20
N ILE A 16 12.28 -12.44 -46.01
CA ILE A 16 12.26 -11.04 -45.54
C ILE A 16 11.16 -10.84 -44.49
N ALA A 17 9.93 -11.29 -44.77
CA ALA A 17 8.82 -11.21 -43.83
C ALA A 17 9.11 -11.98 -42.52
N SER A 18 9.79 -13.12 -42.59
CA SER A 18 10.19 -13.90 -41.41
C SER A 18 11.18 -13.14 -40.52
N ILE A 19 12.09 -12.37 -41.09
CA ILE A 19 13.03 -11.52 -40.32
C ILE A 19 12.26 -10.44 -39.54
N PHE A 20 11.31 -9.76 -40.20
CA PHE A 20 10.49 -8.74 -39.56
C PHE A 20 9.57 -9.30 -38.48
N ILE A 21 8.93 -10.44 -38.73
CA ILE A 21 8.07 -11.12 -37.74
C ILE A 21 8.91 -11.60 -36.56
N SER A 22 10.08 -12.20 -36.80
CA SER A 22 10.98 -12.66 -35.74
C SER A 22 11.49 -11.49 -34.88
N GLY A 23 11.91 -10.38 -35.51
CA GLY A 23 12.31 -9.16 -34.80
C GLY A 23 11.18 -8.53 -33.99
N TYR A 24 9.96 -8.52 -34.55
CA TYR A 24 8.77 -8.03 -33.84
C TYR A 24 8.40 -8.91 -32.64
N VAL A 25 8.40 -10.24 -32.80
CA VAL A 25 8.13 -11.18 -31.71
C VAL A 25 9.21 -11.11 -30.63
N SER A 26 10.47 -11.01 -31.02
CA SER A 26 11.61 -10.88 -30.10
C SER A 26 11.52 -9.59 -29.28
N SER A 27 11.29 -8.44 -29.92
CA SER A 27 11.12 -7.16 -29.20
C SER A 27 9.93 -7.19 -28.25
N ARG A 28 8.79 -7.77 -28.67
CA ARG A 28 7.62 -7.94 -27.79
C ARG A 28 7.91 -8.82 -26.59
N ASN A 29 8.70 -9.88 -26.76
CA ASN A 29 9.10 -10.78 -25.67
C ASN A 29 10.06 -10.09 -24.70
N VAL A 30 11.01 -9.29 -25.20
CA VAL A 30 11.91 -8.48 -24.36
C VAL A 30 11.11 -7.47 -23.53
N ILE A 31 10.19 -6.73 -24.15
CA ILE A 31 9.32 -5.76 -23.45
C ILE A 31 8.48 -6.46 -22.37
N LYS A 32 7.86 -7.60 -22.70
CA LYS A 32 7.10 -8.40 -21.73
C LYS A 32 7.97 -8.87 -20.57
N LYS A 33 9.19 -9.34 -20.85
CA LYS A 33 10.13 -9.79 -19.83
C LYS A 33 10.53 -8.65 -18.90
N LEU A 34 10.95 -7.51 -19.45
CA LEU A 34 11.29 -6.31 -18.67
C LEU A 34 10.11 -5.84 -17.81
N GLY A 35 8.89 -5.84 -18.35
CA GLY A 35 7.69 -5.50 -17.60
C GLY A 35 7.42 -6.48 -16.44
N ASN A 36 7.59 -7.78 -16.67
CA ASN A 36 7.46 -8.78 -15.60
C ASN A 36 8.57 -8.65 -14.54
N ASP A 37 9.81 -8.40 -14.95
CA ASP A 37 10.94 -8.22 -14.04
C ASP A 37 10.73 -6.98 -13.15
N GLN A 38 10.19 -5.88 -13.71
CA GLN A 38 9.80 -4.70 -12.93
C GLN A 38 8.67 -5.00 -11.95
N LYS A 39 7.62 -5.71 -12.37
CA LYS A 39 6.52 -6.12 -11.48
C LYS A 39 7.02 -7.00 -10.34
N LEU A 40 7.89 -7.96 -10.65
CA LEU A 40 8.49 -8.84 -9.65
C LEU A 40 9.35 -8.06 -8.66
N LYS A 41 10.19 -7.14 -9.15
CA LYS A 41 11.01 -6.25 -8.30
C LYS A 41 10.12 -5.43 -7.37
N ARG A 42 9.06 -4.78 -7.88
CA ARG A 42 8.10 -4.04 -7.06
C ARG A 42 7.46 -4.93 -5.99
N TYR A 43 6.99 -6.11 -6.38
CA TYR A 43 6.38 -7.11 -5.48
C TYR A 43 7.31 -7.52 -4.34
N GLN A 44 8.57 -7.81 -4.66
CA GLN A 44 9.57 -8.26 -3.69
C GLN A 44 10.12 -7.14 -2.79
N THR A 45 10.31 -5.94 -3.33
CA THR A 45 10.94 -4.83 -2.59
C THR A 45 9.97 -4.11 -1.66
N TYR A 46 8.70 -3.98 -2.04
CA TYR A 46 7.73 -3.22 -1.25
C TYR A 46 6.61 -4.10 -0.67
N TYR A 47 5.87 -4.81 -1.51
CA TYR A 47 4.64 -5.47 -1.07
C TYR A 47 4.90 -6.65 -0.13
N ILE A 48 5.90 -7.50 -0.40
CA ILE A 48 6.24 -8.60 0.51
C ILE A 48 6.69 -8.07 1.89
N PRO A 49 7.65 -7.13 2.00
CA PRO A 49 8.03 -6.55 3.29
C PRO A 49 6.86 -5.89 4.02
N PHE A 50 6.01 -5.16 3.29
CA PHE A 50 4.81 -4.55 3.88
C PHE A 50 3.87 -5.62 4.44
N ILE A 51 3.53 -6.66 3.67
CA ILE A 51 2.63 -7.74 4.10
C ILE A 51 3.19 -8.45 5.33
N LYS A 52 4.51 -8.75 5.35
CA LYS A 52 5.17 -9.37 6.51
C LYS A 52 5.06 -8.51 7.76
N ALA A 53 5.47 -7.24 7.66
CA ALA A 53 5.38 -6.30 8.77
C ALA A 53 3.93 -6.14 9.26
N PHE A 54 2.98 -6.01 8.33
CA PHE A 54 1.57 -5.86 8.66
C PHE A 54 0.96 -7.11 9.32
N TYR A 55 1.39 -8.30 8.89
CA TYR A 55 0.96 -9.56 9.47
C TYR A 55 1.54 -9.79 10.87
N GLU A 56 2.79 -9.40 11.10
CA GLU A 56 3.47 -9.51 12.41
C GLU A 56 2.82 -8.60 13.45
N ILE A 57 2.50 -7.37 13.06
CA ILE A 57 1.93 -6.37 13.98
C ILE A 57 0.49 -6.73 14.38
N LYS A 58 -0.27 -7.40 13.50
CA LYS A 58 -1.72 -7.66 13.68
C LYS A 58 -2.47 -6.45 14.25
N PRO A 59 -2.30 -5.24 13.66
CA PRO A 59 -2.74 -4.02 14.31
C PRO A 59 -4.26 -4.06 14.49
N LYS A 60 -4.73 -3.98 15.74
CA LYS A 60 -6.09 -3.56 16.04
C LYS A 60 -6.25 -2.13 15.50
N TYR A 61 -7.45 -1.75 15.12
CA TYR A 61 -7.71 -0.42 14.55
C TYR A 61 -7.17 0.75 15.38
N TRP A 62 -7.31 0.62 16.70
CA TRP A 62 -6.85 1.61 17.65
C TRP A 62 -5.37 1.65 17.85
N ASP A 63 -4.69 0.60 17.40
CA ASP A 63 -3.26 0.58 17.41
C ASP A 63 -2.81 1.83 16.64
N PHE A 64 -3.39 2.37 15.55
CA PHE A 64 -2.78 3.58 14.97
C PHE A 64 -2.82 4.89 15.80
N TYR A 65 -3.82 5.07 16.66
CA TYR A 65 -3.77 6.10 17.70
C TYR A 65 -2.75 5.71 18.78
N ASP A 66 -2.83 4.49 19.34
CA ASP A 66 -1.91 3.92 20.32
C ASP A 66 -0.49 3.57 19.77
N LEU A 67 -0.23 3.63 18.47
CA LEU A 67 1.02 3.25 17.80
C LEU A 67 1.86 4.52 17.76
N ARG A 68 1.23 5.69 17.51
CA ARG A 68 1.90 6.98 17.67
C ARG A 68 1.73 7.62 19.05
N SER A 69 0.72 7.22 19.84
CA SER A 69 0.47 7.78 21.18
C SER A 69 0.77 6.83 22.35
N ALA A 70 0.84 5.50 22.17
CA ALA A 70 1.16 4.60 23.27
C ALA A 70 2.66 4.36 23.38
N VAL A 71 3.15 4.79 24.52
CA VAL A 71 4.46 4.57 25.14
C VAL A 71 4.64 3.07 25.46
N SER A 72 4.55 2.21 24.45
CA SER A 72 4.99 0.83 24.51
C SER A 72 6.33 0.76 23.76
N LYS A 73 7.43 0.68 24.52
CA LYS A 73 8.80 0.54 23.98
C LYS A 73 8.93 -0.64 23.00
N ASP A 74 8.03 -1.63 23.09
CA ASP A 74 8.04 -2.82 22.25
C ASP A 74 7.39 -2.56 20.86
N ASN A 75 6.50 -1.58 20.73
CA ASN A 75 5.79 -1.27 19.47
C ASN A 75 6.42 -0.14 18.65
N GLU A 76 7.21 0.77 19.25
CA GLU A 76 7.85 1.90 18.54
C GLU A 76 8.71 1.45 17.35
N SER A 77 9.47 0.36 17.48
CA SER A 77 10.36 -0.13 16.42
C SER A 77 9.57 -0.66 15.20
N LEU A 78 8.43 -1.29 15.43
CA LEU A 78 7.61 -1.94 14.40
C LEU A 78 6.82 -0.93 13.55
N ILE A 79 6.41 0.19 14.14
CA ILE A 79 5.69 1.25 13.42
C ILE A 79 6.66 2.11 12.62
N PHE A 80 7.81 2.42 13.22
CA PHE A 80 8.90 3.04 12.49
C PHE A 80 9.23 2.20 11.24
N ASN A 81 9.15 0.87 11.34
CA ASN A 81 9.34 -0.02 10.20
C ASN A 81 8.24 0.12 9.13
N ILE A 82 6.95 0.16 9.46
CA ILE A 82 5.89 0.37 8.44
C ILE A 82 5.98 1.76 7.83
N SER A 83 6.09 2.82 8.63
CA SER A 83 6.22 4.19 8.12
C SER A 83 7.48 4.32 7.25
N SER A 84 8.62 3.80 7.71
CA SER A 84 9.85 3.76 6.91
C SER A 84 9.68 2.95 5.62
N LEU A 85 8.96 1.82 5.65
CA LEU A 85 8.69 1.02 4.46
C LEU A 85 7.84 1.79 3.44
N LEU A 86 6.84 2.54 3.89
CA LEU A 86 6.00 3.38 3.04
C LEU A 86 6.85 4.48 2.38
N TYR A 87 7.65 5.23 3.14
CA TYR A 87 8.37 6.39 2.59
C TYR A 87 9.58 6.02 1.73
N LYS A 88 10.32 4.97 2.10
CA LYS A 88 11.53 4.59 1.35
C LYS A 88 11.23 3.90 0.01
N ASN A 89 10.01 3.40 -0.18
CA ASN A 89 9.66 2.57 -1.33
C ASN A 89 8.56 3.18 -2.21
N LEU A 90 8.36 4.50 -2.17
CA LEU A 90 7.38 5.19 -3.01
C LEU A 90 7.55 4.85 -4.50
N GLU A 91 8.79 4.67 -4.96
CA GLU A 91 9.12 4.30 -6.36
C GLU A 91 8.61 2.90 -6.76
N TYR A 92 8.35 2.02 -5.80
CA TYR A 92 7.88 0.65 -6.04
C TYR A 92 6.37 0.51 -5.92
N MET A 93 5.67 1.56 -5.50
CA MET A 93 4.21 1.57 -5.36
C MET A 93 3.49 1.79 -6.70
N GLY A 94 2.21 1.44 -6.75
CA GLY A 94 1.34 1.81 -7.87
C GLY A 94 1.05 3.29 -7.86
N LYS A 95 0.60 3.82 -9.00
CA LYS A 95 0.37 5.26 -9.21
C LYS A 95 -0.51 5.93 -8.13
N ASP A 96 -1.44 5.19 -7.53
CA ASP A 96 -2.46 5.75 -6.63
C ASP A 96 -2.00 5.82 -5.16
N LEU A 97 -0.94 5.09 -4.80
CA LEU A 97 -0.44 4.99 -3.41
C LEU A 97 0.45 6.17 -2.98
N PRO A 98 1.47 6.62 -3.75
CA PRO A 98 2.38 7.67 -3.32
C PRO A 98 1.70 8.97 -2.88
N PRO A 99 0.66 9.47 -3.58
CA PRO A 99 -0.05 10.68 -3.12
C PRO A 99 -0.72 10.50 -1.75
N LEU A 100 -1.26 9.31 -1.47
CA LEU A 100 -1.88 8.99 -0.19
C LEU A 100 -0.84 8.95 0.93
N VAL A 101 0.28 8.27 0.68
CA VAL A 101 1.40 8.15 1.64
C VAL A 101 2.02 9.51 1.94
N ALA A 102 2.23 10.34 0.91
CA ALA A 102 2.73 11.70 1.08
C ALA A 102 1.77 12.55 1.92
N ARG A 103 0.47 12.53 1.59
CA ARG A 103 -0.55 13.24 2.38
C ARG A 103 -0.55 12.76 3.84
N PHE A 104 -0.49 11.46 4.06
CA PHE A 104 -0.48 10.88 5.41
C PHE A 104 0.69 11.41 6.22
N ASN A 105 1.89 11.44 5.64
CA ASN A 105 3.07 11.98 6.31
C ASN A 105 2.91 13.44 6.73
N LEU A 106 2.29 14.25 5.85
CA LEU A 106 2.16 15.69 6.06
C LEU A 106 1.24 16.04 7.23
N ILE A 107 0.16 15.26 7.42
CA ILE A 107 -0.90 15.62 8.38
C ILE A 107 -0.85 14.81 9.67
N ALA A 108 -0.25 13.62 9.66
CA ALA A 108 -0.42 12.67 10.75
C ALA A 108 0.23 13.17 12.07
N ASP A 109 1.46 13.68 12.03
CA ASP A 109 2.17 14.16 13.23
C ASP A 109 1.41 15.30 13.92
N GLU A 110 0.96 16.27 13.14
CA GLU A 110 0.20 17.44 13.62
C GLU A 110 -1.11 17.01 14.28
N ARG A 111 -1.90 16.17 13.61
CA ARG A 111 -3.23 15.78 14.10
C ARG A 111 -3.16 14.93 15.37
N TYR A 112 -2.22 13.97 15.44
CA TYR A 112 -2.02 13.19 16.67
C TYR A 112 -1.51 14.07 17.83
N SER A 113 -0.56 14.97 17.57
CA SER A 113 -0.04 15.90 18.59
C SER A 113 -1.13 16.85 19.11
N THR A 114 -1.98 17.34 18.21
CA THR A 114 -3.12 18.21 18.54
C THR A 114 -4.10 17.50 19.47
N LEU A 115 -4.45 16.25 19.17
CA LEU A 115 -5.34 15.46 20.04
C LEU A 115 -4.71 15.16 21.40
N SER A 116 -3.41 14.81 21.45
CA SER A 116 -2.69 14.63 22.71
C SER A 116 -2.74 15.92 23.56
N THR A 117 -2.49 17.07 22.94
CA THR A 117 -2.58 18.37 23.60
C THR A 117 -3.99 18.65 24.12
N ALA A 118 -5.02 18.40 23.31
CA ALA A 118 -6.42 18.60 23.70
C ALA A 118 -6.83 17.71 24.90
N LEU A 119 -6.27 16.50 25.02
CA LEU A 119 -6.60 15.56 26.08
C LEU A 119 -5.82 15.80 27.39
N TYR A 120 -4.56 16.24 27.32
CA TYR A 120 -3.65 16.18 28.47
C TYR A 120 -3.08 17.51 28.94
N SER A 121 -3.22 18.59 28.15
CA SER A 121 -2.37 19.76 28.37
C SER A 121 -2.88 20.78 29.39
N GLY A 122 -4.16 20.69 29.80
CA GLY A 122 -4.77 21.65 30.74
C GLY A 122 -4.68 23.12 30.31
N PHE A 123 -4.27 23.40 29.07
CA PHE A 123 -4.02 24.76 28.59
C PHE A 123 -5.32 25.51 28.30
N ILE A 124 -5.34 26.80 28.65
CA ILE A 124 -6.48 27.70 28.49
C ILE A 124 -6.87 27.89 27.00
N ASN A 125 -5.95 27.65 26.08
CA ASN A 125 -6.16 27.73 24.62
C ASN A 125 -6.00 26.36 23.93
N ALA A 126 -6.23 25.25 24.64
CA ALA A 126 -6.16 23.94 24.02
C ALA A 126 -7.20 23.81 22.89
N PRO A 127 -6.87 23.14 21.77
CA PRO A 127 -7.83 22.87 20.72
C PRO A 127 -8.99 22.02 21.24
N SER A 128 -10.17 22.18 20.64
CA SER A 128 -11.35 21.39 21.01
C SER A 128 -11.06 19.89 20.86
N VAL A 129 -11.37 19.11 21.90
CA VAL A 129 -11.23 17.64 21.87
C VAL A 129 -12.02 17.05 20.69
N GLU A 130 -13.22 17.57 20.44
CA GLU A 130 -14.10 17.05 19.39
C GLU A 130 -13.59 17.37 17.97
N GLU A 131 -12.98 18.55 17.78
CA GLU A 131 -12.31 18.91 16.52
C GLU A 131 -11.02 18.10 16.31
N SER A 132 -10.24 17.91 17.38
CA SER A 132 -9.02 17.13 17.35
C SER A 132 -9.29 15.65 17.04
N ILE A 133 -10.38 15.09 17.57
CA ILE A 133 -10.83 13.73 17.24
C ILE A 133 -11.15 13.60 15.75
N LYS A 134 -11.90 14.55 15.16
CA LYS A 134 -12.19 14.52 13.72
C LYS A 134 -10.92 14.52 12.89
N GLY A 135 -9.96 15.37 13.24
CA GLY A 135 -8.66 15.42 12.56
C GLY A 135 -7.90 14.09 12.62
N VAL A 136 -7.96 13.38 13.75
CA VAL A 136 -7.35 12.04 13.88
C VAL A 136 -8.14 10.97 13.12
N GLU A 137 -9.47 11.05 13.09
CA GLU A 137 -10.31 10.15 12.28
C GLU A 137 -9.96 10.27 10.79
N GLU A 138 -9.74 11.49 10.27
CA GLU A 138 -9.28 11.71 8.89
C GLU A 138 -7.93 11.03 8.59
N VAL A 139 -6.98 11.10 9.53
CA VAL A 139 -5.67 10.45 9.40
C VAL A 139 -5.81 8.93 9.40
N ASN A 140 -6.63 8.38 10.28
CA ASN A 140 -6.89 6.95 10.36
C ASN A 140 -7.60 6.43 9.10
N GLU A 141 -8.54 7.19 8.52
CA GLU A 141 -9.18 6.86 7.25
C GLU A 141 -8.18 6.86 6.08
N LEU A 142 -7.25 7.81 6.07
CA LEU A 142 -6.20 7.86 5.06
C LEU A 142 -5.25 6.66 5.16
N PHE A 143 -4.87 6.30 6.39
CA PHE A 143 -4.08 5.10 6.64
C PHE A 143 -4.81 3.83 6.20
N ASP A 144 -6.10 3.69 6.54
CA ASP A 144 -6.94 2.59 6.08
C ASP A 144 -6.92 2.46 4.56
N LYS A 145 -7.00 3.61 3.87
CA LYS A 145 -6.95 3.63 2.41
C LYS A 145 -5.59 3.12 1.91
N ILE A 146 -4.48 3.57 2.49
CA ILE A 146 -3.13 3.10 2.13
C ILE A 146 -3.00 1.59 2.30
N VAL A 147 -3.48 1.04 3.42
CA VAL A 147 -3.44 -0.41 3.68
C VAL A 147 -4.26 -1.17 2.65
N VAL A 148 -5.50 -0.76 2.41
CA VAL A 148 -6.40 -1.44 1.47
C VAL A 148 -5.82 -1.41 0.06
N GLU A 149 -5.39 -0.25 -0.44
CA GLU A 149 -4.79 -0.09 -1.76
C GLU A 149 -3.51 -0.93 -1.89
N THR A 150 -2.66 -0.95 -0.85
CA THR A 150 -1.43 -1.77 -0.85
C THR A 150 -1.74 -3.26 -0.95
N LEU A 151 -2.70 -3.77 -0.17
CA LEU A 151 -3.05 -5.19 -0.18
C LEU A 151 -3.81 -5.60 -1.45
N GLN A 152 -4.63 -4.70 -2.02
CA GLN A 152 -5.30 -4.90 -3.30
C GLN A 152 -4.29 -4.97 -4.44
N GLU A 153 -3.37 -4.01 -4.50
CA GLU A 153 -2.34 -3.99 -5.54
C GLU A 153 -1.38 -5.18 -5.41
N ALA A 154 -1.00 -5.57 -4.19
CA ALA A 154 -0.23 -6.79 -3.96
C ALA A 154 -0.95 -8.04 -4.50
N THR A 155 -2.25 -8.16 -4.22
CA THR A 155 -3.06 -9.28 -4.70
C THR A 155 -3.12 -9.31 -6.23
N GLN A 156 -3.26 -8.14 -6.86
CA GLN A 156 -3.28 -8.01 -8.31
C GLN A 156 -1.91 -8.35 -8.93
N LEU A 157 -0.81 -7.83 -8.37
CA LEU A 157 0.54 -8.13 -8.81
C LEU A 157 0.85 -9.62 -8.69
N ALA A 158 0.48 -10.27 -7.58
CA ALA A 158 0.65 -11.72 -7.40
C ALA A 158 -0.08 -12.50 -8.50
N LYS A 159 -1.32 -12.11 -8.84
CA LYS A 159 -2.09 -12.74 -9.93
C LYS A 159 -1.41 -12.55 -11.29
N GLU A 160 -0.92 -11.35 -11.59
CA GLU A 160 -0.23 -11.05 -12.85
C GLU A 160 1.09 -11.81 -12.99
N LEU A 161 1.80 -12.00 -11.88
CA LEU A 161 3.06 -12.75 -11.80
C LEU A 161 2.85 -14.28 -11.66
N LYS A 162 1.60 -14.75 -11.57
CA LYS A 162 1.25 -16.16 -11.29
C LYS A 162 1.86 -16.69 -9.97
N LEU A 163 1.91 -15.82 -8.96
CA LEU A 163 2.34 -16.13 -7.60
C LEU A 163 1.13 -16.36 -6.68
N GLU A 164 1.37 -16.95 -5.51
CA GLU A 164 0.34 -17.09 -4.49
C GLU A 164 -0.11 -15.71 -3.95
N PRO A 165 -1.42 -15.41 -3.91
CA PRO A 165 -1.93 -14.11 -3.49
C PRO A 165 -1.99 -13.97 -1.96
N ILE A 166 -0.81 -13.96 -1.31
CA ILE A 166 -0.67 -13.93 0.16
C ILE A 166 -1.32 -12.70 0.83
N ALA A 167 -1.49 -11.59 0.10
CA ALA A 167 -2.19 -10.40 0.59
C ALA A 167 -3.72 -10.57 0.65
N LYS A 168 -4.31 -11.50 -0.11
CA LYS A 168 -5.77 -11.62 -0.25
C LYS A 168 -6.46 -12.01 1.07
N PRO A 169 -6.00 -13.04 1.82
CA PRO A 169 -6.59 -13.37 3.11
C PRO A 169 -6.45 -12.22 4.12
N LEU A 170 -5.32 -11.52 4.09
CA LEU A 170 -5.04 -10.38 4.96
C LEU A 170 -5.98 -9.20 4.66
N LEU A 171 -6.21 -8.90 3.38
CA LEU A 171 -7.18 -7.89 2.95
C LEU A 171 -8.60 -8.21 3.44
N SER A 172 -9.04 -9.45 3.25
CA SER A 172 -10.38 -9.88 3.70
C SER A 172 -10.53 -9.74 5.21
N SER A 173 -9.53 -10.18 5.98
CA SER A 173 -9.53 -10.02 7.43
C SER A 173 -9.54 -8.54 7.84
N TYR A 174 -8.75 -7.71 7.17
CA TYR A 174 -8.67 -6.28 7.44
C TYR A 174 -10.00 -5.56 7.21
N LEU A 175 -10.68 -5.85 6.09
CA LEU A 175 -11.96 -5.24 5.75
C LEU A 175 -13.09 -5.68 6.71
N ASP A 176 -13.11 -6.95 7.11
CA ASP A 176 -14.06 -7.44 8.12
C ASP A 176 -13.85 -6.71 9.46
N GLN A 177 -12.61 -6.66 9.94
CA GLN A 177 -12.28 -5.89 11.13
C GLN A 177 -12.67 -4.43 10.97
N LYS A 178 -12.45 -3.83 9.78
CA LYS A 178 -12.82 -2.45 9.48
C LYS A 178 -14.29 -2.16 9.67
N SER A 179 -15.15 -3.04 9.18
CA SER A 179 -16.61 -2.86 9.27
C SER A 179 -17.16 -2.87 10.70
N ARG A 180 -16.45 -3.49 11.65
CA ARG A 180 -16.90 -3.69 13.04
C ARG A 180 -16.33 -2.65 14.01
N ARG A 181 -15.64 -1.62 13.50
CA ARG A 181 -14.93 -0.62 14.31
C ARG A 181 -15.91 0.37 14.94
N PRO A 182 -15.84 0.61 16.26
CA PRO A 182 -16.48 1.78 16.86
C PRO A 182 -15.77 3.07 16.42
N ARG A 183 -16.48 4.21 16.41
CA ARG A 183 -15.88 5.54 16.16
C ARG A 183 -14.94 5.96 17.30
N LEU A 184 -13.96 6.83 17.03
CA LEU A 184 -12.93 7.22 18.02
C LEU A 184 -13.56 7.86 19.26
N ILE A 185 -14.57 8.68 19.05
CA ILE A 185 -15.38 9.27 20.13
C ILE A 185 -16.01 8.20 21.04
N ALA A 186 -16.48 7.09 20.48
CA ALA A 186 -17.13 6.03 21.25
C ALA A 186 -16.12 5.25 22.12
N LYS A 187 -14.90 4.98 21.60
CA LYS A 187 -13.82 4.34 22.37
C LYS A 187 -13.34 5.25 23.51
N LEU A 188 -13.01 6.50 23.22
CA LEU A 188 -12.49 7.42 24.25
C LEU A 188 -13.50 7.62 25.39
N ARG A 189 -14.80 7.62 25.08
CA ARG A 189 -15.87 7.68 26.08
C ARG A 189 -16.02 6.40 26.91
N SER A 190 -15.77 5.22 26.34
CA SER A 190 -15.77 3.97 27.13
C SER A 190 -14.57 3.92 28.08
N GLU A 191 -13.40 4.35 27.63
CA GLU A 191 -12.18 4.32 28.46
C GLU A 191 -12.24 5.34 29.60
N GLN A 192 -12.82 6.52 29.39
CA GLN A 192 -13.02 7.49 30.48
C GLN A 192 -14.01 7.03 31.57
N LYS A 193 -14.92 6.10 31.27
CA LYS A 193 -15.87 5.56 32.25
C LYS A 193 -15.22 4.57 33.21
N ASP A 194 -14.15 3.90 32.79
CA ASP A 194 -13.44 2.90 33.60
C ASP A 194 -12.47 3.53 34.63
N TYR A 195 -12.31 4.85 34.61
CA TYR A 195 -11.46 5.63 35.54
C TYR A 195 -12.26 6.41 36.61
N LYS A 196 -13.55 6.15 36.79
CA LYS A 196 -14.37 6.69 37.89
C LYS A 196 -14.71 5.62 38.91
#